data_AF-A0A8S8YYT7-F1
#
_entry.id   AF-A0A8S8YYT7-F1
#
_cell.length_a   1.000
_cell.length_b   1.000
_cell.length_c   1.000
_cell.angle_alpha   90.00
_cell.angle_beta   90.00
_cell.angle_gamma   90.00
#
_symmetry.space_group_name_H-M   'P 1'
#
loop_
_entity.id
_entity.type
_entity.pdbx_description
1 polymer ?
#
loop_
_entity_poly.entity_id
_entity_poly.type
_entity_poly.pdbx_seq_one_letter_code
_entity_poly.pdbx_strand_id
1 'polypeptide(L)'
;MRSVHLFEGYRRAVRVRQKLGVALMLIFMPINGPLWRMGLSEIGYEVPLGDFQGFALTLVLFAVGGILFILPDKKLEKMAPKE
;
A
#
# COMPACT_ATOMS: atom_id res chain seq x y z
N MET A 1 -3.24 21.10 25.70
CA MET A 1 -1.94 20.47 25.33
C MET A 1 -2.07 19.02 24.86
N ARG A 2 -2.77 18.10 25.57
CA ARG A 2 -2.91 16.68 25.19
C ARG A 2 -3.58 16.43 23.82
N SER A 3 -4.49 17.30 23.38
CA SER A 3 -5.20 17.21 22.10
C SER A 3 -4.31 17.47 20.87
N VAL A 4 -3.30 18.34 20.99
CA VAL A 4 -2.41 18.71 19.88
C VAL A 4 -1.50 17.55 19.51
N HIS A 5 -0.90 16.87 20.50
CA HIS A 5 -0.05 15.70 20.27
C HIS A 5 -0.81 14.49 19.71
N LEU A 6 -2.07 14.31 20.12
CA LEU A 6 -2.94 13.27 19.57
C LEU A 6 -3.26 13.53 18.09
N PHE A 7 -3.56 14.78 17.74
CA PHE A 7 -3.83 15.17 16.36
C PHE A 7 -2.60 15.03 15.45
N GLU A 8 -1.41 15.40 15.93
CA GLU A 8 -0.16 15.20 15.20
C GLU A 8 0.17 13.71 15.01
N GLY A 9 0.04 12.90 16.06
CA GLY A 9 0.26 11.46 15.99
C GLY A 9 -0.66 10.80 14.97
N TYR A 10 -1.93 11.21 14.95
CA TYR A 10 -2.91 10.71 13.99
C TYR A 10 -2.57 11.11 12.56
N ARG A 11 -2.24 12.38 12.32
CA ARG A 11 -1.85 12.88 11.00
C ARG A 11 -0.56 12.21 10.48
N ARG A 12 0.35 11.82 11.37
CA ARG A 12 1.53 11.01 11.02
C ARG A 12 1.13 9.60 10.61
N ALA A 13 0.27 8.93 11.37
CA ALA A 13 -0.21 7.58 11.05
C ALA A 13 -0.92 7.54 9.67
N VAL A 14 -1.76 8.52 9.36
CA VAL A 14 -2.42 8.62 8.05
C VAL A 14 -1.42 8.76 6.91
N ARG A 15 -0.41 9.64 7.08
CA ARG A 15 0.65 9.80 6.07
C ARG A 15 1.49 8.54 5.89
N VAL A 16 1.79 7.82 6.97
CA VAL A 16 2.51 6.55 6.90
C VAL A 16 1.69 5.52 6.12
N ARG A 17 0.40 5.37 6.44
CA ARG A 17 -0.51 4.48 5.72
C ARG A 17 -0.58 4.80 4.22
N GLN A 18 -0.71 6.07 3.86
CA GLN A 18 -0.74 6.50 2.46
C GLN A 18 0.57 6.23 1.74
N LYS A 19 1.72 6.52 2.37
CA LYS A 19 3.04 6.20 1.82
C LYS A 19 3.23 4.70 1.61
N LEU A 20 2.76 3.88 2.55
CA LEU A 20 2.74 2.42 2.40
C LEU A 20 1.85 2.01 1.23
N GLY A 21 0.66 2.62 1.07
CA GLY A 21 -0.22 2.38 -0.07
C GLY A 21 0.45 2.65 -1.41
N VAL A 22 1.10 3.81 -1.55
CA VAL A 22 1.86 4.18 -2.77
C VAL A 22 3.02 3.20 -3.00
N ALA A 23 3.77 2.83 -1.97
CA ALA A 23 4.85 1.86 -2.10
C ALA A 23 4.34 0.50 -2.60
N LEU A 24 3.24 0.00 -2.04
CA LEU A 24 2.58 -1.23 -2.50
C LEU A 24 2.15 -1.13 -3.98
N MET A 25 1.57 0.00 -4.39
CA MET A 25 1.17 0.21 -5.79
C MET A 25 2.38 0.24 -6.74
N LEU A 26 3.49 0.85 -6.35
CA LEU A 26 4.69 0.91 -7.18
C LEU A 26 5.42 -0.44 -7.27
N ILE A 27 5.49 -1.18 -6.16
CA ILE A 27 6.18 -2.48 -6.07
C ILE A 27 5.39 -3.58 -6.78
N PHE A 28 4.05 -3.57 -6.66
CA PHE A 28 3.19 -4.61 -7.20
C PHE A 28 2.34 -4.16 -8.39
N MET A 29 2.82 -3.16 -9.15
CA MET A 29 2.23 -2.83 -10.44
C MET A 29 2.11 -4.10 -11.31
N PRO A 30 1.05 -4.29 -12.10
CA PRO A 30 0.82 -5.56 -12.82
C PRO A 30 1.99 -5.99 -13.72
N ILE A 31 2.71 -5.02 -14.30
CA ILE A 31 3.92 -5.26 -15.09
C ILE A 31 5.08 -5.86 -14.27
N ASN A 32 5.11 -5.63 -12.95
CA ASN A 32 6.15 -6.14 -12.06
C ASN A 32 5.97 -7.63 -11.73
N GLY A 33 4.77 -8.22 -11.92
CA GLY A 33 4.55 -9.64 -11.65
C GLY A 33 5.52 -10.56 -12.41
N PRO A 34 5.62 -10.43 -13.75
CA PRO A 34 6.65 -11.11 -14.52
C PRO A 34 8.09 -10.75 -14.11
N LEU A 35 8.37 -9.48 -13.77
CA LEU A 35 9.71 -9.04 -13.36
C LEU A 35 10.15 -9.71 -12.04
N TRP A 36 9.25 -9.85 -11.07
CA TRP A 36 9.53 -10.58 -9.83
C TRP A 36 9.88 -12.04 -10.10
N ARG A 37 9.18 -12.70 -11.02
CA ARG A 37 9.48 -14.09 -11.40
C ARG A 37 10.84 -14.20 -12.09
N MET A 38 11.16 -13.28 -12.99
CA MET A 38 12.46 -13.24 -13.67
C MET A 38 13.59 -13.04 -12.66
N GLY A 39 13.50 -12.04 -11.79
CA GLY A 39 14.52 -11.77 -10.78
C GLY A 39 14.67 -12.88 -9.72
N LEU A 40 13.57 -13.53 -9.32
CA LEU A 40 13.61 -14.67 -8.40
C LEU A 40 14.24 -15.91 -9.06
N SER A 41 13.93 -16.14 -10.34
CA SER A 41 14.55 -17.22 -11.12
C SER A 41 16.06 -17.01 -11.27
N GLU A 42 16.51 -15.78 -11.49
CA GLU A 42 17.95 -15.44 -11.59
C GLU A 42 18.74 -15.76 -10.30
N ILE A 43 18.10 -15.67 -9.12
CA ILE A 43 18.73 -16.05 -7.85
C ILE A 43 18.54 -17.54 -7.51
N GLY A 44 18.02 -18.35 -8.44
CA GLY A 44 17.79 -19.78 -8.28
C GLY A 44 16.53 -20.13 -7.47
N TYR A 45 15.61 -19.18 -7.27
CA TYR A 45 14.33 -19.41 -6.61
C TYR A 45 13.21 -19.57 -7.64
N GLU A 46 12.74 -20.81 -7.79
CA GLU A 46 11.54 -21.08 -8.58
C GLU A 46 10.29 -20.68 -7.80
N VAL A 47 9.53 -19.74 -8.35
CA VAL A 47 8.29 -19.27 -7.74
C VAL A 47 7.25 -20.39 -7.83
N PRO A 48 6.76 -20.95 -6.70
CA PRO A 48 5.84 -22.08 -6.69
C PRO A 48 4.38 -21.70 -7.06
N LEU A 49 4.19 -20.59 -7.78
CA LEU A 49 2.90 -20.08 -8.22
C LEU A 49 2.79 -20.19 -9.74
N GLY A 50 1.65 -20.63 -10.26
CA GLY A 50 1.36 -20.58 -11.70
C GLY A 50 1.28 -19.14 -12.23
N ASP A 51 1.48 -18.91 -13.54
CA ASP A 51 1.55 -17.56 -14.13
C ASP A 51 0.36 -16.68 -13.76
N PHE A 52 -0.85 -17.23 -13.91
CA PHE A 52 -2.08 -16.54 -13.55
C PHE A 52 -2.17 -16.23 -12.04
N GLN A 53 -1.71 -17.14 -11.17
CA GLN A 53 -1.76 -16.94 -9.72
C GLN A 53 -0.81 -15.83 -9.27
N GLY A 54 0.40 -15.78 -9.84
CA GLY A 54 1.37 -14.72 -9.57
C GLY A 54 0.86 -13.35 -10.04
N PHE A 55 0.28 -13.30 -11.24
CA PHE A 55 -0.37 -12.10 -11.75
C PHE A 55 -1.53 -11.64 -10.86
N ALA A 56 -2.44 -12.55 -10.50
CA ALA A 56 -3.56 -12.26 -9.62
C ALA A 56 -3.09 -11.74 -8.25
N LEU A 57 -2.03 -12.33 -7.68
CA LEU A 57 -1.43 -11.85 -6.43
C LEU A 57 -0.94 -10.40 -6.54
N THR A 58 -0.24 -10.06 -7.63
CA THR A 58 0.21 -8.67 -7.83
C THR A 58 -0.95 -7.69 -7.99
N LEU A 59 -2.03 -8.08 -8.68
CA LEU A 59 -3.24 -7.27 -8.79
C LEU A 59 -3.91 -7.05 -7.43
N VAL A 60 -4.01 -8.08 -6.61
CA VAL A 60 -4.58 -7.98 -5.25
C VAL A 60 -3.74 -7.04 -4.40
N LEU A 61 -2.41 -7.20 -4.40
CA LEU A 61 -1.51 -6.33 -3.62
C LEU A 61 -1.54 -4.88 -4.11
N PHE A 62 -1.62 -4.65 -5.41
CA PHE A 62 -1.81 -3.33 -6.00
C PHE A 62 -3.12 -2.69 -5.53
N ALA A 63 -4.22 -3.44 -5.59
CA ALA A 63 -5.54 -2.97 -5.16
C ALA A 63 -5.56 -2.64 -3.65
N VAL A 64 -4.93 -3.48 -2.83
CA VAL A 64 -4.72 -3.20 -1.39
C VAL A 64 -3.94 -1.90 -1.19
N GLY A 65 -2.87 -1.68 -1.96
CA GLY A 65 -2.13 -0.41 -1.96
C GLY A 65 -3.03 0.80 -2.28
N GLY A 66 -3.87 0.67 -3.30
CA GLY A 66 -4.86 1.69 -3.68
C GLY A 66 -5.87 1.98 -2.57
N ILE A 67 -6.39 0.95 -1.92
CA ILE A 67 -7.30 1.11 -0.77
C ILE A 67 -6.58 1.85 0.37
N LEU A 68 -5.35 1.47 0.69
CA LEU A 68 -4.54 2.15 1.72
C LEU A 68 -4.22 3.60 1.37
N PHE A 69 -4.14 3.95 0.09
CA PHE A 69 -3.92 5.32 -0.35
C PHE A 69 -5.21 6.18 -0.29
N ILE A 70 -6.33 5.64 -0.77
CA ILE A 70 -7.56 6.40 -1.01
C ILE A 70 -8.45 6.49 0.24
N LEU A 71 -8.42 5.50 1.15
CA LEU A 71 -9.43 5.43 2.22
C LEU A 71 -9.43 6.72 3.07
N PRO A 72 -10.55 7.45 3.15
CA PRO A 72 -10.63 8.71 3.87
C PRO A 72 -10.57 8.47 5.38
N ASP A 73 -9.96 9.40 6.09
CA ASP A 73 -9.80 9.27 7.54
C ASP A 73 -10.83 10.09 8.33
N LYS A 74 -11.89 9.41 8.75
CA LYS A 74 -13.04 10.00 9.45
C LYS A 74 -12.68 10.72 10.76
N LYS A 75 -11.57 10.39 11.43
CA LYS A 75 -11.16 11.09 12.66
C LYS A 75 -10.45 12.40 12.36
N LEU A 76 -9.69 12.50 11.26
CA LEU A 76 -9.13 13.78 10.80
C LEU A 76 -10.25 14.72 10.38
N GLU A 77 -11.24 14.20 9.66
CA GLU A 77 -12.39 14.96 9.17
C GLU A 77 -13.24 15.54 10.32
N LYS A 78 -13.44 14.76 11.41
CA LYS A 78 -14.14 15.24 12.61
C LYS A 78 -13.36 16.26 13.45
N MET A 79 -12.03 16.30 13.31
CA MET A 79 -11.15 17.22 14.05
C MET A 79 -10.78 18.47 13.24
N ALA A 80 -11.08 18.49 11.94
CA ALA A 80 -10.94 19.68 11.12
C ALA A 80 -11.95 20.75 11.61
N PRO A 81 -11.52 22.01 11.78
CA PRO A 81 -12.44 23.08 12.10
C PRO A 81 -13.49 23.15 10.98
N LYS A 82 -14.78 23.09 11.36
CA LYS A 82 -15.86 23.38 10.43
C LYS A 82 -15.87 24.90 10.22
N GLU A 83 -15.77 25.32 8.97
CA GLU A 83 -15.95 26.71 8.55
C GLU A 83 -17.32 27.24 8.96
#